data_AF-A0A7S4C6G4-F1
#
_entry.id   AF-A0A7S4C6G4-F1
#
_cell.length_a   1.000
_cell.length_b   1.000
_cell.length_c   1.000
_cell.angle_alpha   90.00
_cell.angle_beta   90.00
_cell.angle_gamma   90.00
#
_symmetry.space_group_name_H-M   'P 1'
#
loop_
_entity.id
_entity.type
_entity.pdbx_description
1 polymer ?
#
loop_
_entity_poly.entity_id
_entity_poly.type
_entity_poly.pdbx_seq_one_letter_code
_entity_poly.pdbx_strand_id
1 'polypeptide(L)'
;DHEKVSGPDETRLLMRLLRIYLQPAGPGEEPMVEPALRLFAEHADRLSMAEAMAMLPPEAPLALLMPAVRKGLCRVQQSRRHAQVLSSLHKARSVQLHGGLLEARTRRVVVDETTVCDECGKRIGTAAFSALPTGELLHVACMRAAHAHTRR
;
A
#
# COMPACT_ATOMS: atom_id res chain seq x y z
N ASP A 1 20.02 -4.94 -0.84
CA ASP A 1 19.69 -3.93 0.20
C ASP A 1 18.73 -4.51 1.22
N HIS A 2 19.28 -4.97 2.34
CA HIS A 2 18.53 -5.54 3.45
C HIS A 2 18.06 -4.41 4.37
N GLU A 3 16.89 -3.85 4.09
CA GLU A 3 16.19 -2.97 5.02
C GLU A 3 15.70 -3.85 6.18
N LYS A 4 16.55 -4.00 7.21
CA LYS A 4 16.18 -4.65 8.47
C LYS A 4 15.05 -3.82 9.08
N VAL A 5 13.82 -4.24 8.85
CA VAL A 5 12.65 -3.79 9.61
C VAL A 5 12.88 -4.23 11.05
N SER A 6 13.50 -3.37 11.85
CA SER A 6 13.61 -3.61 13.28
C SER A 6 12.23 -3.77 13.88
N GLY A 7 12.06 -4.82 14.66
CA GLY A 7 10.80 -5.11 15.33
C GLY A 7 10.40 -3.98 16.29
N PRO A 8 9.09 -3.84 16.59
CA PRO A 8 8.58 -2.81 17.50
C PRO A 8 9.23 -2.85 18.90
N ASP A 9 9.73 -4.02 19.31
CA ASP A 9 10.41 -4.22 20.58
C ASP A 9 11.80 -3.55 20.63
N GLU A 10 12.54 -3.56 19.52
CA GLU A 10 13.87 -2.96 19.45
C GLU A 10 13.81 -1.43 19.48
N THR A 11 12.81 -0.82 18.81
CA THR A 11 12.55 0.63 18.91
C THR A 11 12.16 1.02 20.34
N ARG A 12 11.35 0.20 21.02
CA ARG A 12 10.96 0.44 22.42
C ARG A 12 12.17 0.38 23.36
N LEU A 13 13.08 -0.58 23.14
CA LEU A 13 14.32 -0.70 23.89
C LEU A 13 15.24 0.51 23.69
N LEU A 14 15.44 0.97 22.46
CA LEU A 14 16.24 2.15 22.16
C LEU A 14 15.66 3.43 22.79
N MET A 15 14.33 3.61 22.72
CA MET A 15 13.65 4.74 23.37
C MET A 15 13.80 4.70 24.91
N ARG A 16 13.76 3.49 25.49
CA ARG A 16 13.98 3.31 26.94
C ARG A 16 15.42 3.61 27.33
N LEU A 17 16.40 3.17 26.55
CA LEU A 17 17.81 3.46 26.79
C LEU A 17 18.09 4.96 26.70
N LEU A 18 17.54 5.63 25.69
CA LEU A 18 17.65 7.08 25.54
C LEU A 18 17.10 7.82 26.77
N ARG A 19 15.95 7.38 27.30
CA ARG A 19 15.38 7.92 28.54
C ARG A 19 16.30 7.71 29.75
N ILE A 20 16.86 6.51 29.93
CA ILE A 20 17.76 6.22 31.05
C ILE A 20 19.00 7.11 30.99
N TYR A 21 19.54 7.37 29.80
CA TYR A 21 20.73 8.23 29.65
C TYR A 21 20.43 9.70 29.95
N LEU A 22 19.24 10.19 29.61
CA LEU A 22 18.87 11.60 29.79
C LEU A 22 18.23 11.88 31.16
N GLN A 23 17.60 10.88 31.77
CA GLN A 23 16.87 10.97 33.04
C GLN A 23 17.20 9.77 33.92
N PRO A 24 18.40 9.73 34.52
CA PRO A 24 18.77 8.67 35.45
C PRO A 24 17.88 8.71 36.70
N ALA A 25 17.50 7.54 37.22
CA ALA A 25 16.62 7.42 38.38
C ALA A 25 17.38 7.30 39.71
N GLY A 26 18.71 7.14 39.67
CA GLY A 26 19.55 6.99 40.86
C GLY A 26 19.86 8.32 41.55
N PRO A 27 19.95 8.36 42.89
CA PRO A 27 20.35 9.55 43.62
C PRO A 27 21.82 9.89 43.30
N GLY A 28 22.05 11.05 42.68
CA GLY A 28 23.40 11.56 42.37
C GLY A 28 23.98 11.12 41.02
N GLU A 29 23.20 10.45 40.16
CA GLU A 29 23.63 10.12 38.80
C GLU A 29 23.48 11.32 37.86
N GLU A 30 24.55 11.68 37.16
CA GLU A 30 24.51 12.74 36.15
C GLU A 30 24.00 12.23 34.79
N PRO A 31 23.25 13.04 34.03
CA PRO A 31 22.81 12.67 32.69
C PRO A 31 23.97 12.38 31.74
N MET A 32 23.90 11.23 31.07
CA MET A 32 24.85 10.82 30.03
C MET A 32 24.45 11.41 28.67
N VAL A 33 24.58 12.73 28.54
CA VAL A 33 24.13 13.48 27.35
C VAL A 33 24.87 13.07 26.08
N GLU A 34 26.20 12.95 26.12
CA GLU A 34 26.98 12.60 24.93
C GLU A 34 26.66 11.18 24.40
N PRO A 35 26.60 10.13 25.24
CA PRO A 35 26.12 8.82 24.82
C PRO A 35 24.68 8.83 24.28
N ALA A 36 23.78 9.61 24.89
CA ALA A 36 22.41 9.77 24.41
C ALA A 36 22.36 10.38 23.00
N LEU A 37 23.17 11.41 22.74
CA LEU A 37 23.26 12.07 21.45
C LEU A 37 23.84 11.14 20.38
N ARG A 38 24.87 10.35 20.71
CA ARG A 38 25.44 9.34 19.79
C ARG A 38 24.41 8.25 19.44
N LEU A 39 23.76 7.69 20.46
CA LEU A 39 22.70 6.69 20.27
C LEU A 39 21.59 7.22 19.36
N PHE A 40 21.16 8.47 19.60
CA PHE A 40 20.15 9.14 18.81
C PHE A 40 20.60 9.37 17.36
N ALA A 41 21.83 9.83 17.13
CA ALA A 41 22.37 10.06 15.78
C ALA A 41 22.54 8.77 14.97
N GLU A 42 22.91 7.67 15.61
CA GLU A 42 23.06 6.37 14.99
C GLU A 42 21.70 5.77 14.60
N HIS A 43 20.71 5.84 15.50
CA HIS A 43 19.42 5.15 15.38
C HIS A 43 18.23 6.07 15.06
N ALA A 44 18.49 7.30 14.60
CA ALA A 44 17.45 8.29 14.27
C ALA A 44 16.42 7.82 13.24
N ASP A 45 16.81 6.87 12.38
CA ASP A 45 15.97 6.21 11.39
C ASP A 45 14.94 5.27 12.01
N ARG A 46 15.13 4.83 13.26
CA ARG A 46 14.30 3.84 13.95
C ARG A 46 13.55 4.40 15.15
N LEU A 47 14.00 5.54 15.68
CA LEU A 47 13.38 6.24 16.80
C LEU A 47 12.23 7.14 16.34
N SER A 48 11.33 7.47 17.28
CA SER A 48 10.37 8.55 17.09
C SER A 48 11.11 9.87 17.27
N MET A 49 11.33 10.59 16.16
CA MET A 49 12.00 11.89 16.16
C MET A 49 11.29 12.89 17.10
N ALA A 50 9.95 12.88 17.14
CA ALA A 50 9.18 13.77 17.99
C ALA A 50 9.40 13.46 19.49
N GLU A 51 9.32 12.20 19.89
CA GLU A 51 9.50 11.79 21.29
C GLU A 51 10.95 11.99 21.75
N ALA A 52 11.92 11.66 20.91
CA ALA A 52 13.33 11.85 21.22
C ALA A 52 13.70 13.33 21.37
N MET A 53 13.21 14.19 20.48
CA MET A 53 13.43 15.64 20.57
C MET A 53 12.80 16.26 21.82
N ALA A 54 11.68 15.73 22.30
CA ALA A 54 11.04 16.21 23.53
C ALA A 54 11.80 15.84 24.81
N MET A 55 12.69 14.83 24.76
CA MET A 55 13.49 14.40 25.92
C MET A 55 14.88 15.06 25.98
N LEU A 56 15.34 15.67 24.89
CA LEU A 56 16.67 16.27 24.83
C LEU A 56 16.75 17.55 25.67
N PRO A 57 17.89 17.80 26.35
CA PRO A 57 18.08 19.03 27.10
C PRO A 57 18.14 20.24 26.13
N PRO A 58 17.56 21.39 26.49
CA PRO A 58 17.55 22.57 25.62
C PRO A 58 18.96 23.15 25.37
N GLU A 59 19.93 22.82 26.21
CA GLU A 59 21.34 23.20 26.08
C GLU A 59 22.13 22.31 25.11
N ALA A 60 21.53 21.24 24.57
CA ALA A 60 22.21 20.34 23.64
C ALA A 60 22.65 21.09 22.37
N PRO A 61 23.95 21.02 21.99
CA PRO A 61 24.43 21.66 20.77
C PRO A 61 23.72 21.10 19.54
N LEU A 62 23.05 21.98 18.79
CA LEU A 62 22.34 21.60 17.57
C LEU A 62 23.26 20.86 16.57
N ALA A 63 24.53 21.24 16.51
CA ALA A 63 25.53 20.59 15.66
C ALA A 63 25.63 19.07 15.87
N LEU A 64 25.48 18.59 17.10
CA LEU A 64 25.51 17.17 17.45
C LEU A 64 24.21 16.44 17.03
N LEU A 65 23.10 17.19 16.94
CA LEU A 65 21.79 16.68 16.53
C LEU A 65 21.58 16.69 15.02
N MET A 66 22.31 17.53 14.28
CA MET A 66 22.14 17.70 12.84
C MET A 66 22.15 16.39 12.02
N PRO A 67 23.04 15.41 12.30
CA PRO A 67 23.01 14.12 11.58
C PRO A 67 21.70 13.35 11.82
N ALA A 68 21.21 13.33 13.06
CA ALA A 68 19.98 12.67 13.45
C ALA A 68 18.76 13.33 12.79
N VAL A 69 18.66 14.66 12.91
CA VAL A 69 17.57 15.46 12.34
C VAL A 69 17.51 15.32 10.82
N ARG A 70 18.67 15.36 10.15
CA ARG A 70 18.75 15.15 8.70
C ARG A 70 18.20 13.78 8.30
N LYS A 71 18.61 12.71 8.99
CA LYS A 71 18.10 11.35 8.74
C LYS A 71 16.58 11.27 8.94
N GLY A 72 16.07 11.83 10.04
CA GLY A 72 14.63 11.84 10.32
C GLY A 72 13.82 12.59 9.26
N LEU A 73 14.28 13.79 8.86
CA LEU A 73 13.63 14.57 7.80
C LEU A 73 13.63 13.81 6.46
N CYS A 74 14.76 13.23 6.07
CA CYS A 74 14.85 12.41 4.86
C CYS A 74 13.85 11.23 4.90
N ARG A 75 13.75 10.53 6.04
CA ARG A 75 12.82 9.41 6.22
C ARG A 75 11.36 9.84 6.12
N VAL A 76 10.97 10.95 6.76
CA VAL A 76 9.60 11.49 6.67
C VAL A 76 9.27 11.86 5.23
N GLN A 77 10.20 12.54 4.54
CA GLN A 77 10.03 12.91 3.14
C GLN A 77 9.93 11.69 2.22
N GLN A 78 10.77 10.67 2.44
CA GLN A 78 10.74 9.41 1.69
C GLN A 78 9.43 8.66 1.91
N SER A 79 8.98 8.54 3.17
CA SER A 79 7.71 7.89 3.52
C SER A 79 6.53 8.60 2.86
N ARG A 80 6.53 9.94 2.88
CA ARG A 80 5.51 10.76 2.23
C ARG A 80 5.50 10.57 0.71
N ARG A 81 6.68 10.60 0.07
CA ARG A 81 6.82 10.36 -1.38
C ARG A 81 6.35 8.95 -1.75
N HIS A 82 6.74 7.95 -0.98
CA HIS A 82 6.34 6.56 -1.20
C HIS A 82 4.81 6.41 -1.10
N ALA A 83 4.20 6.94 -0.04
CA ALA A 83 2.74 6.94 0.12
C ALA A 83 2.03 7.69 -1.02
N GLN A 84 2.59 8.80 -1.50
CA GLN A 84 2.04 9.56 -2.62
C GLN A 84 2.09 8.78 -3.94
N VAL A 85 3.18 8.07 -4.20
CA VAL A 85 3.32 7.18 -5.37
C VAL A 85 2.29 6.06 -5.30
N LEU A 86 2.21 5.35 -4.17
CA LEU A 86 1.23 4.28 -3.97
C LEU A 86 -0.22 4.78 -4.13
N SER A 87 -0.54 5.93 -3.52
CA SER A 87 -1.87 6.55 -3.67
C SER A 87 -2.20 6.87 -5.13
N SER A 88 -1.23 7.42 -5.87
CA SER A 88 -1.40 7.73 -7.30
C SER A 88 -1.61 6.47 -8.14
N LEU A 89 -0.86 5.39 -7.86
CA LEU A 89 -1.02 4.10 -8.54
C LEU A 89 -2.40 3.48 -8.27
N HIS A 90 -2.85 3.49 -7.01
CA HIS A 90 -4.19 3.00 -6.65
C HIS A 90 -5.30 3.81 -7.33
N LYS A 91 -5.16 5.14 -7.37
CA LYS A 91 -6.11 6.02 -8.08
C LYS A 91 -6.14 5.71 -9.57
N ALA A 92 -4.98 5.59 -10.23
CA ALA A 92 -4.89 5.26 -11.64
C ALA A 92 -5.55 3.90 -11.95
N ARG A 93 -5.27 2.87 -11.13
CA ARG A 93 -5.89 1.56 -11.27
C ARG A 93 -7.40 1.60 -11.04
N SER A 94 -7.86 2.37 -10.05
CA SER A 94 -9.29 2.55 -9.80
C SER A 94 -9.97 3.15 -11.02
N VAL A 95 -9.41 4.20 -11.62
CA VAL A 95 -9.95 4.83 -12.83
C VAL A 95 -10.01 3.84 -13.99
N GLN A 96 -8.94 3.06 -14.22
CA GLN A 96 -8.92 2.03 -15.26
C GLN A 96 -10.02 0.98 -15.08
N LEU A 97 -10.18 0.47 -13.85
CA LEU A 97 -11.21 -0.53 -13.53
C LEU A 97 -12.62 0.03 -13.69
N HIS A 98 -12.86 1.27 -13.26
CA HIS A 98 -14.16 1.92 -13.43
C HIS A 98 -14.46 2.17 -14.91
N GLY A 99 -13.44 2.56 -15.71
CA GLY A 99 -13.55 2.68 -17.16
C GLY A 99 -13.95 1.36 -17.81
N GLY A 100 -13.21 0.28 -17.53
CA GLY A 100 -13.53 -1.05 -18.06
C GLY A 100 -14.90 -1.58 -17.62
N LEU A 101 -15.31 -1.30 -16.38
CA LEU A 101 -16.65 -1.66 -15.90
C LEU A 101 -17.75 -0.87 -16.63
N LEU A 102 -17.53 0.42 -16.87
CA LEU A 102 -18.48 1.26 -17.60
C LEU A 102 -18.59 0.77 -19.05
N GLU A 103 -17.46 0.52 -19.72
CA GLU A 103 -17.43 -0.06 -21.06
C GLU A 103 -18.22 -1.36 -21.10
N ALA A 104 -17.96 -2.30 -20.19
CA ALA A 104 -18.67 -3.57 -20.11
C ALA A 104 -20.19 -3.39 -19.87
N ARG A 105 -20.60 -2.42 -19.04
CA ARG A 105 -22.02 -2.11 -18.78
C ARG A 105 -22.73 -1.43 -19.95
N THR A 106 -22.00 -0.63 -20.73
CA THR A 106 -22.55 0.06 -21.91
C THR A 106 -22.66 -0.84 -23.14
N ARG A 107 -21.97 -1.99 -23.14
CA ARG A 107 -22.10 -2.99 -24.21
C ARG A 107 -23.56 -3.43 -24.30
N ARG A 108 -24.10 -3.35 -25.51
CA ARG A 108 -25.44 -3.80 -25.86
C ARG A 108 -25.34 -4.68 -27.09
N VAL A 109 -26.20 -5.68 -27.15
CA VAL A 109 -26.34 -6.53 -28.34
C VAL A 109 -27.75 -6.34 -28.87
N VAL A 110 -27.85 -6.10 -30.17
CA VAL A 110 -29.13 -5.98 -30.87
C VAL A 110 -29.41 -7.32 -31.53
N VAL A 111 -30.54 -7.91 -31.18
CA VAL A 111 -31.01 -9.16 -31.80
C VAL A 111 -32.12 -8.79 -32.78
N ASP A 112 -31.87 -9.07 -34.05
CA ASP A 112 -32.82 -8.95 -35.14
C ASP A 112 -33.32 -10.32 -35.60
N GLU A 113 -34.16 -10.34 -36.63
CA GLU A 113 -34.68 -11.59 -37.18
C GLU A 113 -33.57 -12.45 -37.82
N THR A 114 -32.47 -11.86 -38.29
CA THR A 114 -31.37 -12.57 -38.97
C THR A 114 -30.29 -13.06 -38.02
N THR A 115 -30.34 -12.67 -36.76
CA THR A 115 -29.35 -13.01 -35.75
C THR A 115 -29.34 -14.52 -35.50
N VAL A 116 -28.16 -15.14 -35.64
CA VAL A 116 -27.95 -16.58 -35.46
C VAL A 116 -27.11 -16.87 -34.22
N CYS A 117 -27.22 -18.10 -33.71
CA CYS A 117 -26.37 -18.60 -32.65
C CYS A 117 -25.00 -19.00 -33.20
N ASP A 118 -23.93 -18.53 -32.56
CA ASP A 118 -22.54 -18.79 -33.01
C ASP A 118 -22.09 -20.26 -32.91
N GLU A 119 -22.78 -21.07 -32.09
CA GLU A 119 -22.47 -22.51 -31.93
C GLU A 119 -23.22 -23.42 -32.90
N CYS A 120 -24.51 -23.16 -33.14
CA CYS A 120 -25.34 -24.06 -33.96
C CYS A 120 -25.79 -23.47 -35.30
N GLY A 121 -25.50 -22.18 -35.55
CA GLY A 121 -25.88 -21.46 -36.78
C GLY A 121 -27.38 -21.22 -36.94
N LYS A 122 -28.23 -21.65 -35.99
CA LYS A 122 -29.69 -21.46 -36.06
C LYS A 122 -30.08 -20.06 -35.57
N ARG A 123 -31.17 -19.52 -36.13
CA ARG A 123 -31.72 -18.20 -35.75
C ARG A 123 -32.09 -18.15 -34.27
N ILE A 124 -31.81 -17.03 -33.60
CA ILE A 124 -32.18 -16.79 -32.20
C ILE A 124 -33.67 -16.43 -32.10
N GLY A 125 -34.15 -15.47 -32.89
CA GLY A 125 -35.56 -15.08 -32.90
C GLY A 125 -36.07 -14.72 -31.50
N THR A 126 -37.16 -15.36 -31.07
CA THR A 126 -37.76 -15.19 -29.73
C THR A 126 -37.26 -16.18 -28.68
N ALA A 127 -36.30 -17.05 -29.03
CA ALA A 127 -35.77 -18.04 -28.11
C ALA A 127 -34.87 -17.39 -27.05
N ALA A 128 -34.81 -18.01 -25.86
CA ALA A 128 -33.90 -17.58 -24.81
C ALA A 128 -32.43 -17.69 -25.27
N PHE A 129 -31.68 -16.60 -25.10
CA PHE A 129 -30.28 -16.51 -25.51
C PHE A 129 -29.37 -16.04 -24.37
N SER A 130 -28.07 -16.13 -24.61
CA SER A 130 -27.00 -15.67 -23.73
C SER A 130 -25.99 -14.88 -24.55
N ALA A 131 -25.75 -13.65 -24.16
CA ALA A 131 -24.71 -12.81 -24.73
C ALA A 131 -23.43 -12.94 -23.88
N LEU A 132 -22.36 -13.43 -24.48
CA LEU A 132 -21.08 -13.60 -23.81
C LEU A 132 -20.30 -12.28 -23.76
N PRO A 133 -19.35 -12.12 -22.81
CA PRO A 133 -18.48 -10.94 -22.75
C PRO A 133 -17.62 -10.74 -24.01
N THR A 134 -17.39 -11.81 -24.79
CA THR A 134 -16.68 -11.82 -26.08
C THR A 134 -17.50 -11.17 -27.20
N GLY A 135 -18.82 -11.03 -27.04
CA GLY A 135 -19.74 -10.56 -28.08
C GLY A 135 -20.50 -11.67 -28.80
N GLU A 136 -20.17 -12.93 -28.52
CA GLU A 136 -20.86 -14.09 -29.07
C GLU A 136 -22.27 -14.23 -28.50
N LEU A 137 -23.20 -14.65 -29.35
CA LEU A 137 -24.60 -14.88 -29.04
C LEU A 137 -24.93 -16.36 -29.16
N LEU A 138 -25.32 -16.95 -28.03
CA LEU A 138 -25.65 -18.37 -27.96
C LEU A 138 -27.08 -18.59 -27.52
N HIS A 139 -27.72 -19.66 -28.00
CA HIS A 139 -28.89 -20.18 -27.30
C HIS A 139 -28.47 -20.63 -25.89
N VAL A 140 -29.36 -20.46 -24.91
CA VAL A 140 -29.09 -20.90 -23.52
C VAL A 140 -28.74 -22.39 -23.45
N ALA A 141 -29.35 -23.22 -24.32
CA ALA A 141 -29.03 -24.64 -24.42
C ALA A 141 -27.62 -24.91 -24.96
N CYS A 142 -27.19 -24.19 -26.01
CA CYS A 142 -25.85 -24.30 -26.58
C CYS A 142 -24.78 -23.87 -25.56
N MET A 143 -25.01 -22.76 -24.86
CA MET A 143 -24.14 -22.28 -23.79
C MET A 143 -23.98 -23.30 -22.67
N ARG A 144 -25.07 -23.93 -22.22
CA ARG A 144 -25.02 -24.99 -21.19
C ARG A 144 -24.25 -26.23 -21.67
N ALA A 145 -24.41 -26.63 -22.93
CA ALA A 145 -23.67 -27.74 -23.51
C ALA A 145 -22.16 -27.43 -23.59
N ALA A 146 -21.79 -26.24 -24.07
CA ALA A 146 -20.40 -25.80 -24.15
C ALA A 146 -19.71 -25.72 -22.77
N HIS A 147 -20.41 -25.21 -21.75
CA HIS A 147 -19.89 -25.18 -20.37
C HIS A 147 -19.75 -26.57 -19.73
N ALA A 148 -20.50 -27.57 -20.18
CA ALA A 148 -20.37 -28.94 -19.70
C ALA A 148 -19.12 -29.65 -20.24
N HIS A 149 -18.62 -29.26 -21.42
CA HIS A 149 -17.38 -29.81 -22.00
C HIS A 149 -16.11 -29.17 -21.44
N THR A 150 -16.14 -27.91 -21.01
CA THR A 150 -14.98 -27.19 -20.47
C THR A 150 -14.69 -27.48 -18.99
N ARG A 151 -15.54 -28.23 -18.30
CA ARG A 151 -15.36 -28.64 -16.88
C ARG A 151 -14.95 -30.11 -16.69
N ARG A 152 -14.63 -30.82 -17.77
CA ARG A 152 -13.93 -32.12 -17.72
C ARG A 152 -12.46 -31.92 -18.05
#